data_AF-A0AAW1MQF3-F1
#
_entry.id   AF-A0AAW1MQF3-F1
#
_cell.length_a   1.000
_cell.length_b   1.000
_cell.length_c   1.000
_cell.angle_alpha   90.00
_cell.angle_beta   90.00
_cell.angle_gamma   90.00
#
_symmetry.space_group_name_H-M   'P 1'
#
loop_
_entity.id
_entity.type
_entity.pdbx_description
1 polymer ?
#
loop_
_entity_poly.entity_id
_entity_poly.type
_entity_poly.pdbx_seq_one_letter_code
_entity_poly.pdbx_strand_id
1 'polypeptide(L)'
;MSDEEVIKRRLLIDGDGTGDDRRLNALLKAMIKWANSTDDTAAESQMVYDRMLSQLSQCEFAVKRSLLLQKTNQRELDNYKKLQQELEKKIANVKNTIEVNKVDLQQAKVLKQNRMMYDLLAQSIQEQPARKDTDKKLANLKSELNDLREEKQLLEQKLDMRRKQFHVLISSCNQLQSMSNDTKEDDAMNTSLDDITNSPGPEVMSE
;
A
#
# COMPACT_ATOMS: atom_id res chain seq x y z
N MET A 1 56.66 4.18 -35.90
CA MET A 1 55.58 3.28 -36.38
C MET A 1 55.58 2.13 -35.40
N SER A 2 54.54 1.99 -34.58
CA SER A 2 54.50 0.94 -33.56
C SER A 2 54.36 -0.43 -34.24
N ASP A 3 54.99 -1.48 -33.71
CA ASP A 3 54.91 -2.84 -34.28
C ASP A 3 53.45 -3.30 -34.47
N GLU A 4 52.56 -2.83 -33.60
CA GLU A 4 51.12 -3.11 -33.67
C GLU A 4 50.46 -2.49 -34.92
N GLU A 5 50.89 -1.29 -35.32
CA GLU A 5 50.41 -0.64 -36.56
C GLU A 5 50.92 -1.37 -37.80
N VAL A 6 52.15 -1.89 -37.74
CA VAL A 6 52.76 -2.68 -38.81
C VAL A 6 52.03 -4.02 -38.98
N ILE A 7 51.74 -4.70 -37.87
CA ILE A 7 50.96 -5.95 -37.85
C ILE A 7 49.55 -5.71 -38.39
N LYS A 8 48.88 -4.65 -37.92
CA LYS A 8 47.52 -4.30 -38.37
C LYS A 8 47.48 -3.95 -39.86
N ARG A 9 48.46 -3.20 -40.37
CA ARG A 9 48.58 -2.92 -41.81
C ARG A 9 48.83 -4.19 -42.62
N ARG A 10 49.67 -5.09 -42.12
CA ARG A 10 49.96 -6.37 -42.80
C ARG A 10 48.74 -7.28 -42.85
N LEU A 11 47.98 -7.38 -41.77
CA LEU A 11 46.69 -8.09 -41.73
C LEU A 11 45.62 -7.46 -42.62
N LEU A 12 45.61 -6.13 -42.75
CA LEU A 12 44.65 -5.44 -43.64
C LEU A 12 45.00 -5.62 -45.13
N ILE A 13 46.29 -5.69 -45.48
CA ILE A 13 46.74 -5.87 -46.87
C ILE A 13 46.70 -7.34 -47.29
N ASP A 14 47.09 -8.26 -46.40
CA ASP A 14 47.25 -9.69 -46.70
C ASP A 14 46.05 -10.55 -46.23
N GLY A 15 45.05 -9.92 -45.59
CA GLY A 15 43.88 -10.60 -45.04
C GLY A 15 44.26 -11.71 -44.06
N ASP A 16 43.72 -12.91 -44.28
CA ASP A 16 43.97 -14.15 -43.52
C ASP A 16 45.35 -14.78 -43.82
N GLY A 17 46.32 -13.99 -44.31
CA GLY A 17 47.65 -14.46 -44.69
C GLY A 17 47.66 -15.37 -45.93
N THR A 18 46.72 -15.16 -46.87
CA THR A 18 46.57 -16.04 -48.05
C THR A 18 47.68 -15.88 -49.09
N GLY A 19 48.66 -15.01 -48.85
CA GLY A 19 49.84 -14.85 -49.68
C GLY A 19 49.51 -14.29 -51.05
N ASP A 20 48.54 -13.38 -51.12
CA ASP A 20 48.07 -12.78 -52.36
C ASP A 20 49.18 -11.95 -53.02
N ASP A 21 49.91 -11.17 -52.22
CA ASP A 21 51.12 -10.46 -52.64
C ASP A 21 52.21 -11.44 -53.13
N ARG A 22 52.37 -12.59 -52.44
CA ARG A 22 53.28 -13.65 -52.87
C ARG A 22 52.85 -14.28 -54.21
N ARG A 23 51.54 -14.45 -54.45
CA ARG A 23 51.01 -14.97 -55.72
C ARG A 23 51.24 -13.99 -56.85
N LEU A 24 50.99 -12.70 -56.64
CA LEU A 24 51.24 -11.65 -57.62
C LEU A 24 52.74 -11.53 -57.94
N ASN A 25 53.60 -11.56 -56.93
CA ASN A 25 55.05 -11.57 -57.12
C ASN A 25 55.55 -12.83 -57.85
N ALA A 26 54.93 -13.99 -57.61
CA ALA A 26 55.25 -15.23 -58.33
C ALA A 26 54.83 -15.16 -59.81
N LEU A 27 53.64 -14.61 -60.10
CA LEU A 27 53.15 -14.38 -61.46
C LEU A 27 54.06 -13.40 -62.21
N LEU A 28 54.45 -12.29 -61.57
CA LEU A 28 55.37 -11.30 -62.13
C LEU A 28 56.72 -11.93 -62.50
N LYS A 29 57.31 -12.72 -61.61
CA LYS A 29 58.56 -13.43 -61.87
C LYS A 29 58.42 -14.46 -63.00
N ALA A 30 57.29 -15.18 -63.07
CA ALA A 30 57.01 -16.13 -64.15
C ALA A 30 56.88 -15.42 -65.50
N MET A 31 56.21 -14.26 -65.54
CA MET A 31 56.06 -13.45 -66.74
C MET A 31 57.40 -12.89 -67.23
N ILE A 32 58.21 -12.34 -66.33
CA ILE A 32 59.56 -11.83 -66.67
C ILE A 32 60.44 -12.97 -67.19
N LYS A 33 60.37 -14.16 -66.57
CA LYS A 33 61.13 -15.32 -67.03
C LYS A 33 60.68 -15.74 -68.43
N TRP A 34 59.38 -15.94 -68.64
CA TRP A 34 58.81 -16.34 -69.92
C TRP A 34 59.11 -15.35 -71.05
N ALA A 35 59.08 -14.04 -70.78
CA ALA A 35 59.39 -12.99 -71.76
C ALA A 35 60.87 -12.94 -72.16
N ASN A 36 61.78 -13.43 -71.32
CA ASN A 36 63.23 -13.44 -71.57
C ASN A 36 63.78 -14.82 -71.94
N SER A 37 62.91 -15.83 -72.05
CA SER A 37 63.29 -17.17 -72.50
C SER A 37 63.58 -17.18 -74.00
N THR A 38 64.85 -17.36 -74.40
CA THR A 38 65.25 -17.42 -75.82
C THR A 38 65.47 -18.84 -76.35
N ASP A 39 65.62 -19.84 -75.47
CA ASP A 39 65.97 -21.23 -75.82
C ASP A 39 64.88 -22.27 -75.43
N ASP A 40 63.69 -21.84 -75.00
CA ASP A 40 62.63 -22.76 -74.57
C ASP A 40 61.92 -23.43 -75.76
N THR A 41 61.59 -24.71 -75.62
CA THR A 41 60.80 -25.44 -76.63
C THR A 41 59.38 -24.86 -76.69
N ALA A 42 58.74 -24.85 -77.86
CA ALA A 42 57.36 -24.35 -78.02
C ALA A 42 56.35 -24.97 -77.02
N ALA A 43 56.54 -26.25 -76.67
CA ALA A 43 55.72 -26.94 -75.67
C ALA A 43 55.94 -26.44 -74.24
N GLU A 44 57.19 -26.12 -73.87
CA GLU A 44 57.55 -25.62 -72.54
C GLU A 44 57.04 -24.19 -72.34
N SER A 45 57.16 -23.37 -73.38
CA SER A 45 56.61 -22.01 -73.41
C SER A 45 55.09 -22.00 -73.23
N GLN A 46 54.37 -22.92 -73.90
CA GLN A 46 52.92 -23.08 -73.74
C GLN A 46 52.52 -23.51 -72.32
N MET A 47 53.26 -24.46 -71.72
CA MET A 47 52.99 -24.91 -70.35
C MET A 47 53.17 -23.78 -69.31
N VAL A 48 54.17 -22.93 -69.48
CA VAL A 48 54.40 -21.77 -68.60
C VAL A 48 53.28 -20.73 -68.80
N TYR A 49 52.84 -20.50 -70.04
CA TYR A 49 51.72 -19.62 -70.34
C TYR A 49 50.40 -20.09 -69.69
N ASP A 50 50.05 -21.38 -69.82
CA ASP A 50 48.83 -21.94 -69.20
C ASP A 50 48.89 -21.86 -67.67
N ARG A 51 50.08 -22.04 -67.09
CA ARG A 51 50.30 -21.84 -65.65
C ARG A 51 50.10 -20.39 -65.22
N MET A 52 50.57 -19.42 -66.00
CA MET A 52 50.35 -18.00 -65.73
C MET A 52 48.87 -17.63 -65.81
N LEU A 53 48.13 -18.14 -66.79
CA LEU A 53 46.68 -17.96 -66.90
C LEU A 53 45.93 -18.52 -65.68
N SER A 54 46.30 -19.71 -65.23
CA SER A 54 45.72 -20.32 -64.02
C SER A 54 45.99 -19.46 -62.76
N GLN A 55 47.21 -18.94 -62.62
CA GLN A 55 47.56 -18.04 -61.52
C GLN A 55 46.81 -16.71 -61.57
N LEU A 56 46.62 -16.13 -62.76
CA LEU A 56 45.83 -14.91 -62.94
C LEU A 56 44.37 -15.13 -62.55
N SER A 57 43.76 -16.24 -63.01
CA SER A 57 42.38 -16.62 -62.65
C SER A 57 42.19 -16.75 -61.12
N GLN A 58 43.16 -17.34 -60.42
CA GLN A 58 43.14 -17.41 -58.95
C GLN A 58 43.21 -16.03 -58.29
N CYS A 59 44.02 -15.10 -58.84
CA CYS A 59 44.11 -13.73 -58.34
C CYS A 59 42.79 -12.97 -58.56
N GLU A 60 42.18 -13.10 -59.73
CA GLU A 60 40.87 -12.50 -60.01
C GLU A 60 39.77 -13.02 -59.08
N PHE A 61 39.77 -14.33 -58.82
CA PHE A 61 38.83 -14.93 -57.88
C PHE A 61 39.03 -14.39 -56.46
N ALA A 62 40.28 -14.27 -56.00
CA ALA A 62 40.59 -13.74 -54.68
C ALA A 62 40.09 -12.29 -54.50
N VAL A 63 40.27 -11.45 -55.53
CA VAL A 63 39.75 -10.06 -55.53
C VAL A 63 38.22 -10.04 -55.46
N LYS A 64 37.53 -10.83 -56.29
CA LYS A 64 36.06 -10.92 -56.29
C LYS A 64 35.53 -11.40 -54.94
N ARG A 65 36.20 -12.38 -54.32
CA ARG A 65 35.87 -12.89 -52.98
C ARG A 65 36.02 -11.80 -51.92
N SER A 66 37.13 -11.05 -51.94
CA SER A 66 37.38 -9.96 -51.00
C SER A 66 36.31 -8.87 -51.09
N LEU A 67 35.94 -8.45 -52.30
CA LEU A 67 34.88 -7.47 -52.52
C LEU A 67 33.51 -7.95 -52.00
N LEU A 68 33.17 -9.22 -52.22
CA LEU A 68 31.93 -9.80 -51.71
C LEU A 68 31.93 -9.85 -50.18
N LEU A 69 33.06 -10.25 -49.57
CA LEU A 69 33.23 -10.28 -48.12
C LEU A 69 33.08 -8.88 -47.52
N GLN A 70 33.69 -7.86 -48.13
CA GLN A 70 33.53 -6.47 -47.71
C GLN A 70 32.06 -6.03 -47.74
N LYS A 71 31.33 -6.34 -48.82
CA LYS A 71 29.90 -6.01 -48.95
C LYS A 71 29.05 -6.73 -47.89
N THR A 72 29.35 -7.99 -47.62
CA THR A 72 28.66 -8.77 -46.57
C THR A 72 28.97 -8.22 -45.18
N ASN A 73 30.23 -7.93 -44.88
CA ASN A 73 30.62 -7.32 -43.60
C ASN A 73 29.92 -5.98 -43.37
N GLN A 74 29.81 -5.14 -44.41
CA GLN A 74 29.08 -3.88 -44.30
C GLN A 74 27.60 -4.10 -43.93
N ARG A 75 26.94 -5.08 -44.56
CA ARG A 75 25.56 -5.44 -44.25
C ARG A 75 25.41 -5.96 -42.82
N GLU A 76 26.31 -6.83 -42.37
CA GLU A 76 26.31 -7.33 -41.00
C GLU A 76 26.50 -6.21 -39.98
N LEU A 77 27.39 -5.25 -40.27
CA LEU A 77 27.61 -4.09 -39.41
C LEU A 77 26.33 -3.25 -39.27
N ASP A 78 25.60 -3.05 -40.36
CA ASP A 78 24.31 -2.34 -40.33
C ASP A 78 23.23 -3.12 -39.59
N ASN A 79 23.22 -4.45 -39.70
CA ASN A 79 22.33 -5.32 -38.93
C ASN A 79 22.63 -5.22 -37.42
N TYR A 80 23.91 -5.27 -37.02
CA TYR A 80 24.31 -5.11 -35.62
C TYR A 80 23.93 -3.75 -35.06
N LYS A 81 24.06 -2.66 -35.83
CA LYS A 81 23.59 -1.33 -35.42
C LYS A 81 22.08 -1.31 -35.17
N LYS A 82 21.29 -1.93 -36.05
CA LYS A 82 19.82 -2.03 -35.86
C LYS A 82 19.49 -2.84 -34.61
N LEU A 83 20.13 -3.99 -34.43
CA LEU A 83 19.93 -4.83 -33.25
C LEU A 83 20.29 -4.09 -31.95
N GLN A 84 21.38 -3.33 -31.95
CA GLN A 84 21.77 -2.50 -30.82
C GLN A 84 20.68 -1.48 -30.47
N GLN A 85 20.16 -0.75 -31.47
CA GLN A 85 19.08 0.22 -31.25
C GLN A 85 17.80 -0.44 -30.70
N GLU A 86 17.46 -1.64 -31.17
CA GLU A 86 16.32 -2.39 -30.63
C GLU A 86 16.54 -2.82 -29.18
N LEU A 87 17.75 -3.28 -28.84
CA LEU A 87 18.10 -3.64 -27.47
C LEU A 87 18.05 -2.42 -26.54
N GLU A 88 18.58 -1.28 -26.97
CA GLU A 88 18.50 -0.02 -26.21
C GLU A 88 17.05 0.39 -25.94
N LYS A 89 16.16 0.29 -26.94
CA LYS A 89 14.72 0.54 -26.77
C LYS A 89 14.09 -0.44 -25.77
N LYS A 90 14.40 -1.74 -25.86
CA LYS A 90 13.90 -2.76 -24.92
C LYS A 90 14.36 -2.47 -23.49
N ILE A 91 15.64 -2.11 -23.31
CA ILE A 91 16.19 -1.75 -22.00
C ILE A 91 15.47 -0.52 -21.45
N ALA A 92 15.26 0.52 -22.25
CA ALA A 92 14.53 1.71 -21.83
C ALA A 92 13.09 1.39 -21.42
N ASN A 93 12.39 0.55 -22.18
CA ASN A 93 11.04 0.11 -21.84
C ASN A 93 10.99 -0.65 -20.51
N VAL A 94 11.89 -1.63 -20.32
CA VAL A 94 11.97 -2.41 -19.07
C VAL A 94 12.27 -1.50 -17.87
N LYS A 95 13.16 -0.52 -18.03
CA LYS A 95 13.43 0.48 -16.96
C LYS A 95 12.17 1.27 -16.59
N ASN A 96 11.38 1.70 -17.59
CA ASN A 96 10.12 2.40 -17.34
C ASN A 96 9.10 1.48 -16.63
N THR A 97 8.96 0.23 -17.06
CA THR A 97 8.08 -0.75 -16.40
C THR A 97 8.49 -0.99 -14.95
N ILE A 98 9.79 -1.08 -14.66
CA ILE A 98 10.28 -1.20 -13.29
C ILE A 98 9.86 0.00 -12.44
N GLU A 99 9.95 1.22 -12.99
CA GLU A 99 9.60 2.42 -12.23
C GLU A 99 8.10 2.50 -11.95
N VAL A 100 7.25 2.16 -12.93
CA VAL A 100 5.79 2.04 -12.73
C VAL A 100 5.49 0.99 -11.65
N ASN A 101 6.08 -0.19 -11.75
CA ASN A 101 5.85 -1.27 -10.78
C ASN A 101 6.29 -0.90 -9.36
N LYS A 102 7.32 -0.06 -9.19
CA LYS A 102 7.71 0.45 -7.86
C LYS A 102 6.64 1.36 -7.26
N VAL A 103 6.06 2.25 -8.06
CA VAL A 103 4.99 3.15 -7.61
C VAL A 103 3.76 2.33 -7.23
N ASP A 104 3.37 1.37 -8.07
CA ASP A 104 2.23 0.48 -7.80
C ASP A 104 2.45 -0.34 -6.53
N LEU A 105 3.68 -0.84 -6.30
CA LEU A 105 4.03 -1.54 -5.07
C LEU A 105 3.92 -0.64 -3.84
N GLN A 106 4.33 0.62 -3.92
CA GLN A 106 4.18 1.57 -2.82
C GLN A 106 2.69 1.82 -2.51
N GLN A 107 1.87 2.04 -3.54
CA GLN A 107 0.42 2.22 -3.39
C GLN A 107 -0.23 0.98 -2.77
N ALA A 108 0.13 -0.22 -3.24
CA ALA A 108 -0.37 -1.48 -2.70
C ALA A 108 -0.01 -1.68 -1.21
N LYS A 109 1.19 -1.26 -0.79
CA LYS A 109 1.60 -1.28 0.62
C LYS A 109 0.74 -0.35 1.48
N VAL A 110 0.49 0.87 1.01
CA VAL A 110 -0.38 1.83 1.71
C VAL A 110 -1.80 1.27 1.83
N LEU A 111 -2.35 0.71 0.75
CA LEU A 111 -3.68 0.11 0.77
C LEU A 111 -3.77 -1.07 1.73
N LYS A 112 -2.74 -1.92 1.78
CA LYS A 112 -2.64 -3.00 2.76
C LYS A 112 -2.62 -2.45 4.19
N GLN A 113 -1.83 -1.41 4.46
CA GLN A 113 -1.77 -0.79 5.78
C GLN A 113 -3.13 -0.21 6.19
N ASN A 114 -3.79 0.53 5.30
CA ASN A 114 -5.12 1.08 5.54
C ASN A 114 -6.13 -0.03 5.84
N ARG A 115 -6.09 -1.14 5.09
CA ARG A 115 -6.95 -2.29 5.33
C ARG A 115 -6.72 -2.90 6.72
N MET A 116 -5.47 -3.10 7.13
CA MET A 116 -5.16 -3.59 8.48
C MET A 116 -5.66 -2.64 9.57
N MET A 117 -5.55 -1.33 9.37
CA MET A 117 -6.08 -0.33 10.32
C MET A 117 -7.60 -0.39 10.41
N TYR A 118 -8.30 -0.58 9.28
CA TYR A 118 -9.76 -0.75 9.27
C TYR A 118 -10.18 -2.05 9.95
N ASP A 119 -9.47 -3.15 9.72
CA ASP A 119 -9.76 -4.44 10.36
C ASP A 119 -9.58 -4.33 11.89
N LEU A 120 -8.52 -3.66 12.35
CA LEU A 120 -8.27 -3.45 13.79
C LEU A 120 -9.33 -2.53 14.42
N LEU A 121 -9.73 -1.46 13.72
CA LEU A 121 -10.80 -0.59 14.18
C LEU A 121 -12.14 -1.34 14.23
N ALA A 122 -12.44 -2.17 13.23
CA ALA A 122 -13.64 -2.99 13.19
C ALA A 122 -13.68 -3.99 14.36
N GLN A 123 -12.55 -4.60 14.71
CA GLN A 123 -12.43 -5.48 15.88
C GLN A 123 -12.75 -4.70 17.18
N SER A 124 -12.17 -3.51 17.35
CA SER A 124 -12.46 -2.67 18.53
C SER A 124 -13.93 -2.20 18.59
N ILE A 125 -14.55 -1.92 17.44
CA ILE A 125 -15.98 -1.61 17.37
C ILE A 125 -16.84 -2.82 17.73
N GLN A 126 -16.43 -4.04 17.36
CA GLN A 126 -17.16 -5.27 17.64
C GLN A 126 -17.14 -5.66 19.13
N GLU A 127 -16.15 -5.20 19.89
CA GLU A 127 -16.13 -5.34 21.35
C GLU A 127 -17.24 -4.50 22.03
N GLN A 128 -17.71 -3.45 21.37
CA GLN A 128 -18.79 -2.61 21.86
C GLN A 128 -20.16 -3.21 21.52
N PRO A 129 -21.19 -3.04 22.38
CA PRO A 129 -22.53 -3.56 22.12
C PRO A 129 -23.14 -2.92 20.87
N ALA A 130 -23.96 -3.71 20.17
CA ALA A 130 -24.63 -3.24 18.96
C ALA A 130 -25.49 -2.02 19.26
N ARG A 131 -25.34 -0.97 18.43
CA ARG A 131 -26.02 0.32 18.61
C ARG A 131 -27.53 0.18 18.78
N LYS A 132 -28.17 -0.69 17.97
CA LYS A 132 -29.62 -0.97 18.04
C LYS A 132 -30.06 -1.50 19.40
N ASP A 133 -29.24 -2.34 20.03
CA ASP A 133 -29.57 -2.93 21.33
C ASP A 133 -29.40 -1.90 22.45
N THR A 134 -28.36 -1.07 22.36
CA THR A 134 -28.15 0.06 23.28
C THR A 134 -29.27 1.09 23.16
N ASP A 135 -29.72 1.41 21.93
CA ASP A 135 -30.83 2.33 21.69
C ASP A 135 -32.16 1.79 22.26
N LYS A 136 -32.42 0.48 22.13
CA LYS A 136 -33.60 -0.17 22.76
C LYS A 136 -33.54 -0.09 24.28
N LYS A 137 -32.41 -0.43 24.89
CA LYS A 137 -32.23 -0.32 26.35
C LYS A 137 -32.44 1.11 26.82
N LEU A 138 -31.93 2.08 26.07
CA LEU A 138 -32.08 3.50 26.37
C LEU A 138 -33.54 3.97 26.24
N ALA A 139 -34.28 3.49 25.25
CA ALA A 139 -35.70 3.76 25.11
C ALA A 139 -36.52 3.17 26.28
N ASN A 140 -36.25 1.92 26.67
CA ASN A 140 -36.93 1.28 27.80
C ASN A 140 -36.65 2.02 29.11
N LEU A 141 -35.36 2.30 29.40
CA LEU A 141 -34.96 3.07 30.58
C LEU A 141 -35.63 4.45 30.62
N LYS A 142 -35.78 5.13 29.48
CA LYS A 142 -36.49 6.41 29.42
C LYS A 142 -37.98 6.27 29.74
N SER A 143 -38.63 5.19 29.29
CA SER A 143 -40.02 4.90 29.63
C SER A 143 -40.17 4.67 31.14
N GLU A 144 -39.36 3.77 31.69
CA GLU A 144 -39.37 3.47 33.14
C GLU A 144 -39.12 4.73 33.98
N LEU A 145 -38.19 5.60 33.57
CA LEU A 145 -37.92 6.86 34.28
C LEU A 145 -39.12 7.81 34.25
N ASN A 146 -39.88 7.83 33.16
CA ASN A 146 -41.11 8.62 33.08
C ASN A 146 -42.20 8.02 33.98
N ASP A 147 -42.38 6.70 33.95
CA ASP A 147 -43.36 6.01 34.79
C ASP A 147 -43.07 6.25 36.29
N LEU A 148 -41.80 6.13 36.71
CA LEU A 148 -41.39 6.42 38.09
C LEU A 148 -41.59 7.89 38.47
N ARG A 149 -41.44 8.83 37.52
CA ARG A 149 -41.70 10.25 37.77
C ARG A 149 -43.19 10.51 37.99
N GLU A 150 -44.05 9.89 37.19
CA GLU A 150 -45.50 9.97 37.35
C GLU A 150 -45.94 9.35 38.69
N GLU A 151 -45.43 8.17 39.02
CA GLU A 151 -45.71 7.51 40.29
C GLU A 151 -45.27 8.38 41.48
N LYS A 152 -44.05 8.92 41.43
CA LYS A 152 -43.55 9.86 42.46
C LYS A 152 -44.50 11.05 42.62
N GLN A 153 -44.95 11.65 41.51
CA GLN A 153 -45.85 12.80 41.54
C GLN A 153 -47.20 12.44 42.17
N LEU A 154 -47.75 11.26 41.87
CA LEU A 154 -48.98 10.75 42.48
C LEU A 154 -48.82 10.51 43.99
N LEU A 155 -47.70 9.94 44.42
CA LEU A 155 -47.39 9.73 45.84
C LEU A 155 -47.24 11.05 46.59
N GLU A 156 -46.56 12.04 46.00
CA GLU A 156 -46.44 13.38 46.58
C GLU A 156 -47.82 14.04 46.75
N GLN A 157 -48.69 13.96 45.74
CA GLN A 157 -50.07 14.46 45.84
C GLN A 157 -50.88 13.74 46.93
N LYS A 158 -50.76 12.41 47.03
CA LYS A 158 -51.46 11.61 48.06
C LYS A 158 -50.97 11.94 49.46
N LEU A 159 -49.66 12.17 49.63
CA LEU A 159 -49.06 12.58 50.89
C LEU A 159 -49.53 13.97 51.30
N ASP A 160 -49.59 14.91 50.36
CA ASP A 160 -50.11 16.26 50.61
C ASP A 160 -51.60 16.25 50.99
N MET A 161 -52.41 15.42 50.30
CA MET A 161 -53.81 15.21 50.66
C MET A 161 -53.96 14.65 52.08
N ARG A 162 -53.14 13.65 52.49
CA ARG A 162 -53.15 13.13 53.86
C ARG A 162 -52.71 14.18 54.88
N ARG A 163 -51.70 15.01 54.58
CA ARG A 163 -51.31 16.14 55.44
C ARG A 163 -52.47 17.09 55.67
N LYS A 164 -53.20 17.45 54.62
CA LYS A 164 -54.42 18.28 54.71
C LYS A 164 -55.50 17.63 55.57
N GLN A 165 -55.77 16.33 55.37
CA GLN A 165 -56.74 15.58 56.19
C GLN A 165 -56.34 15.54 57.66
N PHE A 166 -55.07 15.29 57.98
CA PHE A 166 -54.55 15.34 59.34
C PHE A 166 -54.72 16.74 59.96
N HIS A 167 -54.47 17.79 59.18
CA HIS A 167 -54.63 19.16 59.67
C HIS A 167 -56.09 19.48 60.03
N VAL A 168 -57.04 19.02 59.21
CA VAL A 168 -58.49 19.10 59.52
C VAL A 168 -58.81 18.33 60.81
N LEU A 169 -58.34 17.10 60.94
CA LEU A 169 -58.54 16.27 62.15
C LEU A 169 -57.99 16.95 63.41
N ILE A 170 -56.77 17.50 63.35
CA ILE A 170 -56.16 18.24 64.46
C ILE A 170 -57.00 19.49 64.78
N SER A 171 -57.44 20.24 63.78
CA SER A 171 -58.30 21.41 63.98
C SER A 171 -59.63 21.03 64.63
N SER A 172 -60.26 19.94 64.20
CA SER A 172 -61.50 19.43 64.81
C SER A 172 -61.27 18.91 66.24
N CYS A 173 -60.14 18.26 66.50
CA CYS A 173 -59.77 17.82 67.85
C CYS A 173 -59.57 19.02 68.78
N ASN A 174 -58.86 20.06 68.32
CA ASN A 174 -58.68 21.30 69.07
C ASN A 174 -60.02 22.02 69.31
N GLN A 175 -60.94 22.02 68.32
CA GLN A 175 -62.29 22.56 68.49
C GLN A 175 -63.10 21.77 69.52
N LEU A 176 -63.08 20.44 69.47
CA LEU A 176 -63.74 19.59 70.46
C LEU A 176 -63.12 19.75 71.85
N GLN A 177 -61.79 19.93 71.95
CA GLN A 177 -61.12 20.21 73.21
C GLN A 177 -61.50 21.58 73.76
N SER A 178 -61.65 22.60 72.89
CA SER A 178 -62.22 23.90 73.28
C SER A 178 -63.64 23.73 73.81
N MET A 179 -64.53 23.06 73.08
CA MET A 179 -65.91 22.82 73.51
C MET A 179 -66.01 21.99 74.80
N SER A 180 -65.10 21.02 75.00
CA SER A 180 -65.02 20.22 76.23
C SER A 180 -64.48 21.01 77.42
N ASN A 181 -63.56 21.95 77.19
CA ASN A 181 -63.12 22.88 78.22
C ASN A 181 -64.23 23.89 78.54
N ASP A 182 -64.99 24.34 77.55
CA ASP A 182 -66.16 25.21 77.76
C ASP A 182 -67.28 24.49 78.53
N THR A 183 -67.47 23.16 78.35
CA THR A 183 -68.42 22.37 79.18
C THR A 183 -67.93 22.12 80.61
N LYS A 184 -66.62 22.11 80.85
CA LYS A 184 -66.07 22.03 82.21
C LYS A 184 -66.26 23.33 83.00
N GLU A 185 -66.42 24.47 82.33
CA GLU A 185 -66.78 25.72 83.01
C GLU A 185 -68.26 25.73 83.46
N ASP A 186 -69.15 25.02 82.76
CA ASP A 186 -70.58 24.92 83.13
C ASP A 186 -70.90 23.82 84.18
N ASP A 187 -70.16 22.70 84.22
CA ASP A 187 -70.34 21.66 85.25
C ASP A 187 -69.54 21.93 86.55
N ALA A 188 -68.66 22.95 86.58
CA ALA A 188 -67.88 23.33 87.77
C ALA A 188 -68.63 24.25 88.75
N MET A 189 -69.91 24.57 88.52
CA MET A 189 -70.74 25.38 89.43
C MET A 189 -71.67 24.55 90.34
N ASN A 190 -71.45 23.26 90.51
CA ASN A 190 -72.22 22.49 91.51
C ASN A 190 -71.47 21.26 92.06
N THR A 191 -70.50 21.46 92.97
CA THR A 191 -70.35 20.74 94.27
C THR A 191 -68.95 20.94 94.88
N SER A 192 -68.88 21.87 95.83
CA SER A 192 -68.35 21.71 97.20
C SER A 192 -67.35 20.57 97.52
N LEU A 193 -66.19 21.03 98.01
CA LEU A 193 -65.38 20.54 99.14
C LEU A 193 -64.59 19.22 99.04
N ASP A 194 -63.31 19.43 99.33
CA ASP A 194 -62.43 18.67 100.22
C ASP A 194 -61.45 17.64 99.65
N ASP A 195 -60.24 17.87 100.18
CA ASP A 195 -59.18 16.94 100.52
C ASP A 195 -57.97 16.71 99.59
N ILE A 196 -56.94 17.49 99.92
CA ILE A 196 -55.64 17.03 100.46
C ILE A 196 -55.01 15.85 99.71
N THR A 197 -53.86 16.07 99.05
CA THR A 197 -52.54 15.54 99.46
C THR A 197 -51.50 15.64 98.33
N ASN A 198 -50.29 16.03 98.75
CA ASN A 198 -48.97 15.64 98.24
C ASN A 198 -48.55 15.95 96.79
N SER A 199 -47.70 16.98 96.70
CA SER A 199 -46.45 16.90 95.93
C SER A 199 -45.48 15.93 96.64
N PRO A 200 -44.66 15.15 95.92
CA PRO A 200 -43.35 15.65 95.46
C PRO A 200 -43.01 15.24 94.00
N GLY A 201 -42.04 15.95 93.38
CA GLY A 201 -41.40 15.55 92.10
C GLY A 201 -40.50 14.30 92.25
N PRO A 202 -39.41 14.11 91.48
CA PRO A 202 -38.96 14.74 90.21
C PRO A 202 -38.50 13.68 89.14
N GLU A 203 -38.11 14.15 87.94
CA GLU A 203 -37.16 13.53 86.96
C GLU A 203 -37.43 12.06 86.48
N VAL A 204 -36.92 11.46 85.38
CA VAL A 204 -35.73 11.60 84.52
C VAL A 204 -35.96 10.76 83.23
N MET A 205 -35.35 11.18 82.10
CA MET A 205 -34.56 10.42 81.10
C MET A 205 -35.00 9.07 80.46
N SER A 206 -34.86 9.06 79.11
CA SER A 206 -34.50 7.97 78.16
C SER A 206 -35.55 6.85 77.94
N GLU A 207 -35.79 6.27 76.76
CA GLU A 207 -35.11 6.13 75.45
C GLU A 207 -36.10 6.37 74.29
#